data_AF-A0A9D9QDG3-F1
#
_entry.id   AF-A0A9D9QDG3-F1
#
_cell.length_a   1.000
_cell.length_b   1.000
_cell.length_c   1.000
_cell.angle_alpha   90.00
_cell.angle_beta   90.00
_cell.angle_gamma   90.00
#
_symmetry.space_group_name_H-M   'P 1'
#
loop_
_entity.id
_entity.type
_entity.pdbx_description
1 polymer ?
#
loop_
_entity_poly.entity_id
_entity_poly.type
_entity_poly.pdbx_seq_one_letter_code
_entity_poly.pdbx_strand_id
1 'polypeptide(L)' 'MEILEKTDTLTRVKVAGREITLVGTAHVSHESVEQVKSVIATEMPDRVCVELDERRFKSLREKSRYEDLDIYKIIKTGQG' A
#
# COMPACT_ATOMS: atom_id res chain seq x y z
N MET A 1 16.68 -8.56 -12.42
CA MET A 1 15.58 -8.74 -11.46
C MET A 1 15.61 -10.19 -11.02
N GLU A 2 15.61 -10.43 -9.73
CA GLU A 2 15.68 -11.77 -9.12
C GLU A 2 14.51 -11.92 -8.14
N ILE A 3 13.80 -13.05 -8.19
CA ILE A 3 12.77 -13.39 -7.19
C ILE A 3 13.46 -14.16 -6.07
N LEU A 4 13.38 -13.64 -4.85
CA LEU A 4 14.01 -14.23 -3.66
C LEU A 4 13.05 -15.18 -2.93
N GLU A 5 11.78 -14.81 -2.85
CA GLU A 5 10.74 -15.57 -2.15
C GLU A 5 9.39 -15.29 -2.80
N LYS A 6 8.51 -16.29 -2.85
CA LYS A 6 7.14 -16.13 -3.33
C LYS A 6 6.18 -17.03 -2.56
N THR A 7 5.15 -16.42 -2.00
CA THR A 7 3.95 -17.05 -1.44
C THR A 7 2.72 -16.60 -2.22
N ASP A 8 1.52 -16.97 -1.76
CA ASP A 8 0.26 -16.58 -2.40
C ASP A 8 0.05 -15.06 -2.43
N THR A 9 0.50 -14.35 -1.40
CA THR A 9 0.26 -12.91 -1.21
C THR A 9 1.53 -12.10 -1.04
N LEU A 10 2.70 -12.72 -0.91
CA LEU A 10 3.98 -12.03 -0.81
C LEU A 10 4.91 -12.44 -1.94
N THR A 11 5.56 -11.47 -2.56
CA THR A 11 6.65 -11.73 -3.49
C THR A 11 7.80 -10.79 -3.18
N ARG A 12 8.96 -11.36 -2.88
CA ARG A 12 10.18 -10.61 -2.62
C ARG A 12 11.06 -10.62 -3.84
N VAL A 13 11.48 -9.44 -4.29
CA VAL A 13 12.32 -9.29 -5.47
C VAL A 13 13.51 -8.38 -5.19
N LYS A 14 14.63 -8.70 -5.82
CA LYS A 14 15.82 -7.84 -5.84
C LYS A 14 15.97 -7.19 -7.21
N VAL A 15 15.98 -5.86 -7.22
CA VAL A 15 16.08 -5.05 -8.44
C VAL A 15 17.00 -3.86 -8.20
N ALA A 16 18.02 -3.71 -9.05
CA ALA A 16 18.95 -2.57 -9.02
C ALA A 16 19.52 -2.28 -7.62
N GLY A 17 19.92 -3.33 -6.89
CA GLY A 17 20.47 -3.23 -5.54
C GLY A 17 19.45 -2.97 -4.42
N ARG A 18 18.16 -2.90 -4.74
CA ARG A 18 17.07 -2.73 -3.77
C ARG A 18 16.32 -4.03 -3.58
N GLU A 19 15.85 -4.24 -2.36
CA GLU A 19 14.90 -5.28 -2.03
C GLU A 19 13.49 -4.67 -2.03
N ILE A 20 12.56 -5.35 -2.67
CA ILE A 20 11.16 -4.93 -2.76
C ILE A 20 10.30 -6.11 -2.31
N THR A 21 9.48 -5.88 -1.29
CA THR A 21 8.45 -6.82 -0.85
C THR A 21 7.12 -6.36 -1.44
N LEU A 22 6.60 -7.12 -2.40
CA LEU A 22 5.28 -6.92 -3.00
C LEU A 22 4.24 -7.65 -2.17
N VAL A 23 3.23 -6.93 -1.70
CA VAL A 23 2.11 -7.47 -0.92
C VAL A 23 0.85 -7.42 -1.78
N GLY A 24 0.41 -8.58 -2.27
CA GLY A 24 -0.83 -8.73 -3.00
C GLY A 24 -2.02 -8.69 -2.04
N THR A 25 -2.90 -7.71 -2.20
CA THR A 25 -4.13 -7.59 -1.40
C THR A 25 -5.35 -8.00 -2.22
N ALA A 26 -6.29 -8.71 -1.61
CA ALA A 26 -7.61 -8.93 -2.19
C ALA A 26 -8.59 -7.87 -1.65
N HIS A 27 -9.31 -7.19 -2.56
CA HIS A 27 -10.45 -6.27 -2.33
C HIS A 27 -10.67 -5.86 -0.87
N VAL A 28 -10.25 -4.66 -0.45
CA VAL A 28 -10.53 -3.98 0.86
C VAL A 28 -10.90 -4.91 2.03
N SER A 29 -10.24 -6.06 2.13
CA SER A 29 -10.63 -7.11 3.05
C SER A 29 -9.91 -6.86 4.35
N HIS A 30 -10.57 -7.15 5.47
CA HIS A 30 -9.96 -6.95 6.78
C HIS A 30 -8.65 -7.75 6.91
N GLU A 31 -8.63 -8.96 6.38
CA GLU A 31 -7.43 -9.81 6.33
C GLU A 31 -6.28 -9.18 5.56
N SER A 32 -6.54 -8.60 4.38
CA SER A 32 -5.49 -7.89 3.62
C SER A 32 -4.94 -6.69 4.40
N VAL A 33 -5.79 -5.96 5.12
CA VAL A 33 -5.38 -4.82 5.95
C VAL A 33 -4.46 -5.27 7.09
N GLU A 34 -4.85 -6.32 7.81
CA GLU A 34 -4.04 -6.84 8.92
C GLU A 34 -2.72 -7.46 8.44
N GLN A 35 -2.75 -8.14 7.28
CA GLN A 35 -1.53 -8.65 6.67
C GLN A 35 -0.55 -7.53 6.31
N VAL A 36 -1.02 -6.47 5.64
CA VAL A 36 -0.17 -5.32 5.29
C VAL A 36 0.44 -4.68 6.54
N LYS A 37 -0.35 -4.49 7.61
CA LYS A 37 0.16 -3.97 8.89
C LYS A 37 1.26 -4.85 9.48
N SER A 38 1.04 -6.16 9.52
CA SER A 38 2.02 -7.13 10.03
C SER A 38 3.31 -7.11 9.23
N VAL A 39 3.22 -7.07 7.90
CA VAL A 39 4.38 -6.99 7.00
C VAL A 39 5.16 -5.71 7.25
N ILE A 40 4.50 -4.54 7.32
CA ILE A 40 5.19 -3.27 7.59
C ILE A 40 5.89 -3.29 8.95
N ALA A 41 5.24 -3.82 9.98
CA ALA A 41 5.80 -3.91 11.33
C ALA A 41 7.01 -4.86 11.42
N THR A 42 6.99 -5.95 10.66
CA THR A 42 8.05 -6.97 10.68
C THR A 42 9.22 -6.60 9.78
N GLU A 43 8.94 -6.13 8.57
CA GLU A 43 9.96 -5.84 7.56
C GLU A 43 10.58 -4.46 7.72
N MET A 44 9.91 -3.55 8.44
CA MET A 44 10.36 -2.18 8.69
C MET A 44 10.97 -1.49 7.45
N PRO A 45 10.23 -1.42 6.32
CA PRO A 45 10.80 -0.92 5.08
C PRO A 45 11.10 0.58 5.16
N ASP A 46 12.17 1.03 4.49
CA ASP A 46 12.50 2.46 4.39
C ASP A 46 11.37 3.28 3.74
N ARG A 47 10.56 2.64 2.89
CA ARG A 47 9.49 3.27 2.11
C ARG A 47 8.32 2.31 1.92
N VAL A 48 7.11 2.85 2.01
CA VAL A 48 5.87 2.16 1.64
C VAL A 48 5.33 2.81 0.37
N CYS A 49 5.18 2.02 -0.69
CA CYS A 49 4.59 2.44 -1.95
C CYS A 49 3.21 1.82 -2.09
N VAL A 50 2.21 2.62 -2.45
CA VAL A 50 0.84 2.16 -2.67
C VAL A 50 0.52 2.27 -4.15
N GLU A 51 0.10 1.18 -4.76
CA GLU A 51 -0.42 1.20 -6.13
C GLU A 51 -1.82 1.83 -6.11
N LEU A 52 -2.02 2.86 -6.93
CA LEU A 52 -3.30 3.51 -7.13
C LEU A 52 -3.60 3.56 -8.62
N ASP A 53 -4.82 3.21 -9.00
CA ASP A 53 -5.32 3.55 -10.32
C ASP A 53 -5.38 5.07 -10.52
N GLU A 54 -5.45 5.51 -11.78
CA GLU A 54 -5.42 6.93 -12.14
C GLU A 54 -6.53 7.74 -11.44
N ARG A 55 -7.73 7.15 -11.28
CA ARG A 55 -8.87 7.83 -10.65
C ARG A 55 -8.63 8.02 -9.16
N ARG A 56 -8.14 7.00 -8.46
CA ARG A 56 -7.78 7.08 -7.03
C ARG A 56 -6.60 8.03 -6.83
N PHE A 57 -5.60 7.99 -7.70
CA PHE A 57 -4.47 8.92 -7.66
C PHE A 57 -4.92 10.38 -7.84
N LYS A 58 -5.75 10.68 -8.86
CA LYS A 58 -6.35 12.00 -9.04
C LYS A 58 -7.16 12.42 -7.83
N SER A 59 -8.01 11.52 -7.33
CA SER A 59 -8.83 11.79 -6.14
C SER A 59 -7.98 12.08 -4.91
N LEU A 60 -6.90 11.33 -4.67
CA LEU A 60 -5.98 11.53 -3.55
C LEU A 60 -5.16 12.81 -3.73
N ARG A 61 -4.74 13.15 -4.94
CA ARG A 61 -3.95 14.36 -5.22
C ARG A 61 -4.80 15.63 -5.17
N GLU A 62 -6.02 15.56 -5.65
CA GLU A 62 -6.99 16.65 -5.54
C GLU A 62 -7.50 16.78 -4.12
N LYS A 63 -7.73 15.66 -3.42
CA LYS A 63 -7.94 15.66 -1.96
C LYS A 63 -6.74 16.22 -1.23
N SER A 64 -5.49 15.88 -1.54
CA SER A 64 -4.27 16.50 -0.98
C SER A 64 -4.29 18.03 -1.10
N ARG A 65 -4.87 18.55 -2.19
CA ARG A 65 -5.10 19.99 -2.40
C ARG A 65 -6.17 20.59 -1.48
N TYR A 66 -7.08 19.77 -0.97
CA TYR A 66 -8.10 20.07 0.05
C TYR A 66 -7.73 19.54 1.46
N GLU A 67 -6.73 18.67 1.61
CA GLU A 67 -6.42 17.84 2.79
C GLU A 67 -5.41 18.49 3.74
N ASP A 68 -4.91 19.69 3.40
CA ASP A 68 -4.56 20.67 4.44
C ASP A 68 -5.76 20.95 5.36
N LEU A 69 -7.00 20.54 5.00
CA LEU A 69 -8.20 20.79 5.80
C LEU A 69 -8.81 19.60 6.57
N ASP A 70 -8.62 18.30 6.27
CA ASP A 70 -9.07 17.18 7.15
C ASP A 70 -8.96 15.76 6.52
N ILE A 71 -7.75 15.16 6.46
CA ILE A 71 -7.58 13.73 6.05
C ILE A 71 -8.36 12.79 6.98
N TYR A 72 -8.46 13.13 8.27
CA TYR A 72 -9.12 12.31 9.29
C TYR A 72 -10.62 12.10 9.04
N LYS A 73 -11.29 13.03 8.36
CA LYS A 73 -12.74 13.02 8.19
C LYS A 73 -13.21 12.07 7.09
N ILE A 74 -12.37 11.88 6.08
CA ILE A 74 -12.67 11.07 4.89
C ILE A 74 -12.58 9.58 5.19
N ILE A 75 -11.63 9.16 6.04
CA ILE A 75 -11.49 7.75 6.47
C ILE A 75 -12.71 7.31 7.30
N LYS A 76 -13.38 8.24 7.97
CA LYS A 76 -14.52 7.96 8.86
C LYS A 76 -15.85 7.76 8.13
N THR A 77 -16.00 8.25 6.89
CA THR A 77 -17.32 8.26 6.20
C THR A 77 -17.53 7.13 5.20
N GLY A 78 -16.56 6.23 5.01
CA GLY A 78 -16.79 4.96 4.30
C GLY A 78 -17.31 5.08 2.85
N GLN A 79 -17.02 6.18 2.15
CA GLN A 79 -17.34 6.34 0.75
C GLN A 79 -16.05 6.37 -0.07
N GLY A 80 -15.74 5.23 -0.68
CA GLY A 80 -14.73 5.03 -1.71
C GLY A 80 -15.38 4.65 -3.03
#